data_AF-A0A352ABM5-F1
#
_entry.id   AF-A0A352ABM5-F1
#
_cell.length_a   1.000
_cell.length_b   1.000
_cell.length_c   1.000
_cell.angle_alpha   90.00
_cell.angle_beta   90.00
_cell.angle_gamma   90.00
#
_symmetry.space_group_name_H-M   'P 1'
#
loop_
_entity.id
_entity.type
_entity.pdbx_description
1 polymer ?
#
loop_
_entity_poly.entity_id
_entity_poly.type
_entity_poly.pdbx_seq_one_letter_code
_entity_poly.pdbx_strand_id
1 'polypeptide(L)'
;FPCTELQTIDQLWIDASQGRFGFSIQKDIYLQSGGALDGQRPSTEVLQEFNRRVGWYVEINRMVEVIRMQEGFSIEAPVGHLPTSCWHGDNCSPFAWVIHSSLCDCIFPRLEACKTS
;
A
#
# COMPACT_ATOMS: atom_id res chain seq x y z
N PHE A 1 1.38 14.47 -8.53
CA PHE A 1 0.05 14.02 -8.95
C PHE A 1 -0.97 15.09 -8.52
N PRO A 2 -1.90 15.54 -9.38
CA PRO A 2 -2.87 16.54 -8.98
C PRO A 2 -3.90 15.97 -7.99
N CYS A 3 -4.44 16.84 -7.12
CA CYS A 3 -5.22 16.39 -5.97
C CYS A 3 -6.55 15.76 -6.37
N THR A 4 -7.26 16.40 -7.29
CA THR A 4 -8.57 15.95 -7.76
C THR A 4 -8.51 14.53 -8.31
N GLU A 5 -7.55 14.23 -9.18
CA GLU A 5 -7.40 12.91 -9.79
C GLU A 5 -7.00 11.86 -8.75
N LEU A 6 -6.09 12.19 -7.82
CA LEU A 6 -5.69 11.27 -6.76
C LEU A 6 -6.86 10.93 -5.84
N GLN A 7 -7.62 11.94 -5.40
CA GLN A 7 -8.81 11.78 -4.58
C GLN A 7 -9.92 11.03 -5.33
N THR A 8 -10.07 11.28 -6.62
CA THR A 8 -11.05 10.57 -7.47
C THR A 8 -10.71 9.08 -7.55
N ILE A 9 -9.45 8.73 -7.83
CA ILE A 9 -9.00 7.33 -7.88
C ILE A 9 -9.19 6.66 -6.51
N ASP A 10 -8.82 7.34 -5.43
CA ASP A 10 -8.99 6.83 -4.07
C ASP A 10 -10.46 6.57 -3.73
N GLN A 11 -11.34 7.52 -4.03
CA GLN A 11 -12.77 7.38 -3.78
C GLN A 11 -13.41 6.25 -4.60
N LEU A 12 -12.98 6.08 -5.86
CA LEU A 12 -13.46 4.97 -6.69
C LEU A 12 -13.10 3.61 -6.08
N TRP A 13 -11.90 3.46 -5.50
CA TRP A 13 -11.54 2.24 -4.78
C TRP A 13 -12.39 2.03 -3.54
N ILE A 14 -12.62 3.08 -2.74
CA ILE A 14 -13.43 3.02 -1.52
C ILE A 14 -14.86 2.60 -1.87
N ASP A 15 -15.49 3.25 -2.82
CA ASP A 15 -16.89 3.01 -3.19
C ASP A 15 -17.09 1.60 -3.75
N ALA A 16 -16.21 1.18 -4.66
CA ALA A 16 -16.30 -0.14 -5.30
C ALA A 16 -15.98 -1.29 -4.32
N SER A 17 -15.32 -1.00 -3.20
CA SER A 17 -14.88 -2.00 -2.22
C SER A 17 -15.61 -1.94 -0.89
N GLN A 18 -16.73 -1.22 -0.81
CA GLN A 18 -17.47 -1.03 0.45
C GLN A 18 -16.57 -0.48 1.57
N GLY A 19 -15.67 0.42 1.22
CA GLY A 19 -14.74 1.09 2.13
C GLY A 19 -13.51 0.27 2.53
N ARG A 20 -13.22 -0.85 1.85
CA ARG A 20 -12.11 -1.74 2.23
C ARG A 20 -10.78 -1.37 1.58
N PHE A 21 -10.81 -0.78 0.39
CA PHE A 21 -9.66 -0.54 -0.47
C PHE A 21 -9.52 0.95 -0.78
N GLY A 22 -8.28 1.40 -1.01
CA GLY A 22 -7.97 2.80 -1.25
C GLY A 22 -6.57 3.15 -0.75
N PHE A 23 -5.96 4.15 -1.38
CA PHE A 23 -4.68 4.71 -0.95
C PHE A 23 -4.80 5.42 0.40
N SER A 24 -5.93 6.05 0.72
CA SER A 24 -6.17 6.64 2.04
C SER A 24 -6.26 5.56 3.13
N ILE A 25 -6.93 4.45 2.85
CA ILE A 25 -6.98 3.27 3.73
C ILE A 25 -5.58 2.71 3.95
N GLN A 26 -4.79 2.53 2.90
CA GLN A 26 -3.40 2.08 3.00
C GLN A 26 -2.55 3.06 3.81
N LYS A 27 -2.71 4.36 3.61
CA LYS A 27 -2.00 5.38 4.39
C LYS A 27 -2.31 5.27 5.88
N ASP A 28 -3.58 5.10 6.24
CA ASP A 28 -3.98 4.98 7.64
C ASP A 28 -3.39 3.72 8.27
N ILE A 29 -3.38 2.60 7.54
CA ILE A 29 -2.72 1.36 7.97
C ILE A 29 -1.21 1.58 8.14
N TYR A 30 -0.56 2.26 7.20
CA TYR A 30 0.88 2.59 7.26
C TYR A 30 1.23 3.40 8.51
N LEU A 31 0.45 4.44 8.83
CA LEU A 31 0.62 5.23 10.05
C LEU A 31 0.43 4.37 11.31
N GLN A 32 -0.59 3.50 11.32
CA GLN A 32 -0.83 2.58 12.43
C GLN A 32 0.23 1.47 12.57
N SER A 33 1.03 1.23 11.54
CA SER A 33 2.20 0.35 11.56
C SER A 33 3.48 1.05 12.05
N GLY A 34 3.39 2.32 12.47
CA GLY A 34 4.52 3.12 12.93
C GLY A 34 5.21 3.93 11.83
N GLY A 35 4.61 4.00 10.64
CA GLY A 35 5.08 4.85 9.55
C GLY A 35 4.89 6.33 9.84
N ALA A 36 5.72 7.15 9.21
CA ALA A 36 5.64 8.61 9.27
C ALA A 36 5.63 9.19 7.84
N LEU A 37 5.05 10.39 7.71
CA LEU A 37 5.04 11.19 6.47
C LEU A 37 6.04 12.35 6.58
N ASP A 38 7.24 12.05 7.08
CA ASP A 38 8.30 13.02 7.38
C ASP A 38 9.39 13.09 6.29
N GLY A 39 9.20 12.36 5.19
CA GLY A 39 10.16 12.26 4.09
C GLY A 39 11.38 11.39 4.41
N GLN A 40 11.40 10.71 5.57
CA GLN A 40 12.40 9.72 5.89
C GLN A 40 11.98 8.34 5.41
N ARG A 41 12.97 7.52 5.08
CA ARG A 41 12.74 6.13 4.70
C ARG A 41 12.23 5.35 5.92
N PRO A 42 11.08 4.66 5.83
CA PRO A 42 10.58 3.83 6.93
C PRO A 42 11.55 2.68 7.24
N SER A 43 11.56 2.25 8.51
CA SER A 43 12.34 1.08 8.91
C SER A 43 11.79 -0.20 8.27
N THR A 44 12.61 -1.24 8.22
CA THR A 44 12.21 -2.56 7.70
C THR A 44 11.03 -3.12 8.49
N GLU A 45 10.99 -2.91 9.81
CA GLU A 45 9.93 -3.39 10.70
C GLU A 45 8.58 -2.72 10.40
N VAL A 46 8.58 -1.41 10.18
CA VAL A 46 7.37 -0.66 9.79
C VAL A 46 6.83 -1.16 8.46
N LEU A 47 7.71 -1.37 7.47
CA LEU A 47 7.32 -1.88 6.16
C LEU A 47 6.80 -3.32 6.24
N GLN A 48 7.43 -4.19 7.03
CA GLN A 48 6.98 -5.56 7.25
C GLN A 48 5.60 -5.59 7.92
N GLU A 49 5.37 -4.78 8.95
CA GLU A 49 4.06 -4.72 9.61
C GLU A 49 2.98 -4.15 8.70
N PHE A 50 3.28 -3.09 7.95
CA PHE A 50 2.37 -2.56 6.92
C PHE A 50 1.99 -3.64 5.89
N ASN A 51 2.97 -4.31 5.28
CA ASN A 51 2.75 -5.38 4.30
C ASN A 51 1.93 -6.54 4.86
N ARG A 52 2.21 -6.93 6.10
CA ARG A 52 1.47 -8.00 6.79
C ARG A 52 0.01 -7.61 6.95
N ARG A 53 -0.29 -6.36 7.31
CA ARG A 53 -1.68 -5.87 7.49
C ARG A 53 -2.45 -5.78 6.19
N VAL A 54 -1.85 -5.31 5.11
CA VAL A 54 -2.50 -5.22 3.79
C VAL A 54 -2.48 -6.54 3.01
N GLY A 55 -1.88 -7.60 3.56
CA GLY A 55 -1.85 -8.93 2.93
C GLY A 55 -0.93 -9.02 1.71
N TRP A 56 0.15 -8.24 1.68
CA TRP A 56 1.16 -8.30 0.61
C TRP A 56 2.34 -9.22 0.98
N TYR A 57 2.44 -9.66 2.22
CA TYR A 57 3.53 -10.54 2.67
C TYR A 57 3.15 -12.02 2.62
N VAL A 58 4.06 -12.88 2.14
CA VAL A 58 4.00 -14.34 2.36
C VAL A 58 5.35 -14.83 2.87
N GLU A 59 5.32 -15.47 4.04
CA GLU A 59 6.50 -16.10 4.61
C GLU A 59 6.83 -17.37 3.81
N ILE A 60 7.84 -17.30 2.93
CA ILE A 60 8.46 -18.51 2.36
C ILE A 60 9.87 -18.63 2.93
N ASN A 61 9.93 -19.25 4.10
CA ASN A 61 11.08 -19.98 4.61
C ASN A 61 12.40 -19.16 4.69
N ARG A 62 12.49 -18.22 5.64
CA ARG A 62 13.69 -17.48 6.17
C ARG A 62 14.75 -16.92 5.19
N MET A 63 14.72 -17.21 3.91
CA MET A 63 15.76 -16.89 2.92
C MET A 63 15.22 -16.15 1.71
N VAL A 64 13.90 -16.09 1.49
CA VAL A 64 13.31 -15.34 0.39
C VAL A 64 12.08 -14.58 0.88
N GLU A 65 12.21 -13.27 1.08
CA GLU A 65 11.06 -12.38 1.22
C GLU A 65 10.36 -12.32 -0.16
N VAL A 66 9.29 -13.11 -0.34
CA VAL A 66 8.45 -13.01 -1.54
C VAL A 66 7.13 -12.36 -1.15
N ILE A 67 6.87 -11.18 -1.72
CA ILE A 67 5.52 -10.63 -1.80
C ILE A 67 4.73 -11.55 -2.74
N ARG A 68 4.00 -12.51 -2.18
CA ARG A 68 2.99 -13.27 -2.94
C ARG A 68 1.64 -12.68 -2.61
N MET A 69 0.95 -12.22 -3.63
CA MET A 69 -0.49 -11.98 -3.55
C MET A 69 -1.17 -13.33 -3.44
N GLN A 70 -1.39 -13.78 -2.21
CA GLN A 70 -2.08 -15.06 -1.97
C GLN A 70 -3.59 -14.95 -2.17
N GLU A 71 -4.15 -13.75 -2.00
CA GLU A 71 -5.56 -13.48 -2.22
C GLU A 71 -5.72 -12.76 -3.56
N GLY A 72 -6.64 -13.25 -4.39
CA GLY A 72 -6.92 -12.65 -5.69
C GLY A 72 -7.56 -11.25 -5.54
N PHE A 73 -7.92 -10.65 -6.68
CA PHE A 73 -8.70 -9.41 -6.72
C PHE A 73 -10.16 -9.68 -6.27
N SER A 74 -10.35 -9.88 -4.96
CA SER A 74 -11.62 -10.18 -4.31
C SER A 74 -11.93 -9.16 -3.23
N ILE A 75 -13.22 -8.92 -2.97
CA ILE A 75 -13.69 -8.06 -1.87
C ILE A 75 -13.31 -8.62 -0.50
N GLU A 76 -13.18 -9.94 -0.40
CA GLU A 76 -12.81 -10.63 0.84
C GLU A 76 -11.33 -10.43 1.22
N ALA A 77 -10.51 -9.86 0.31
CA ALA A 77 -9.12 -9.59 0.58
C ALA A 77 -8.93 -8.65 1.79
N PRO A 78 -7.75 -8.67 2.46
CA PRO A 78 -7.49 -7.85 3.62
C PRO A 78 -7.74 -6.36 3.36
N VAL A 79 -8.14 -5.62 4.39
CA VAL A 79 -8.34 -4.17 4.27
C VAL A 79 -7.05 -3.49 3.81
N GLY A 80 -7.15 -2.60 2.83
CA GLY A 80 -6.01 -1.95 2.19
C GLY A 80 -5.23 -2.81 1.19
N HIS A 81 -5.67 -4.05 0.90
CA HIS A 81 -4.98 -4.93 -0.05
C HIS A 81 -4.89 -4.35 -1.46
N LEU A 82 -5.90 -3.60 -1.88
CA LEU A 82 -5.94 -2.90 -3.16
C LEU A 82 -6.09 -1.38 -2.95
N PRO A 83 -5.67 -0.56 -3.93
CA PRO A 83 -4.90 -0.92 -5.12
C PRO A 83 -3.50 -1.45 -4.78
N THR A 84 -3.05 -2.46 -5.53
CA THR A 84 -1.68 -2.93 -5.42
C THR A 84 -0.84 -2.43 -6.58
N SER A 85 0.44 -2.20 -6.33
CA SER A 85 1.45 -1.77 -7.29
C SER A 85 1.94 -2.89 -8.22
N CYS A 86 1.66 -4.16 -7.91
CA CYS A 86 2.09 -5.30 -8.73
C CYS A 86 0.89 -5.94 -9.46
N TRP A 87 0.84 -5.73 -10.78
CA TRP A 87 -0.09 -6.44 -11.65
C TRP A 87 0.55 -7.77 -12.05
N HIS A 88 -0.19 -8.88 -11.91
CA HIS A 88 0.28 -10.23 -12.25
C HIS A 88 0.84 -10.28 -13.68
N GLY A 89 2.15 -10.48 -13.83
CA GLY A 89 2.78 -10.61 -15.14
C GLY A 89 4.29 -10.79 -15.09
N ASP A 90 4.98 -9.96 -14.32
CA ASP A 90 6.43 -10.01 -14.24
C ASP A 90 6.86 -10.19 -12.78
N ASN A 91 7.71 -11.20 -12.55
CA ASN A 91 8.40 -11.51 -11.30
C ASN A 91 8.40 -10.36 -10.27
N CYS A 92 7.56 -10.43 -9.23
CA CYS A 92 7.81 -9.75 -7.97
C CYS A 92 9.06 -10.38 -7.32
N SER A 93 10.22 -10.01 -7.84
CA SER A 93 11.57 -10.36 -7.40
C SER A 93 12.33 -9.04 -7.19
N PRO A 94 13.45 -9.05 -6.46
CA PRO A 94 13.67 -8.53 -5.10
C PRO A 94 13.48 -7.00 -4.92
N PHE A 95 12.81 -6.32 -5.85
CA PHE A 95 12.55 -4.87 -5.87
C PHE A 95 11.27 -4.45 -5.14
N ALA A 96 10.81 -5.23 -4.15
CA ALA A 96 9.76 -4.82 -3.22
C ALA A 96 10.04 -3.40 -2.63
N TRP A 97 11.33 -3.06 -2.47
CA TRP A 97 11.81 -1.76 -2.03
C TRP A 97 11.39 -0.56 -2.91
N VAL A 98 11.31 -0.72 -4.24
CA VAL A 98 10.97 0.38 -5.18
C VAL A 98 9.48 0.72 -5.13
N ILE A 99 8.66 -0.30 -4.86
CA ILE A 99 7.21 -0.20 -4.74
C ILE A 99 6.81 0.53 -3.45
N HIS A 100 7.42 0.19 -2.30
CA HIS A 100 7.16 0.87 -1.03
C HIS A 100 7.54 2.34 -1.06
N SER A 101 8.65 2.65 -1.73
CA SER A 101 9.12 4.02 -1.91
C SER A 101 8.07 4.89 -2.58
N SER A 102 7.38 4.41 -3.64
CA SER A 102 6.39 5.24 -4.33
C SER A 102 5.14 5.56 -3.48
N LEU A 103 4.66 4.62 -2.66
CA LEU A 103 3.50 4.87 -1.78
C LEU A 103 3.87 5.81 -0.63
N CYS A 104 4.94 5.48 0.10
CA CYS A 104 5.34 6.21 1.31
C CYS A 104 5.98 7.57 0.99
N ASP A 105 6.72 7.68 -0.12
CA ASP A 105 7.48 8.89 -0.45
C ASP A 105 6.67 9.86 -1.31
N CYS A 106 5.64 9.39 -2.04
CA CYS A 106 4.89 10.23 -2.98
C CYS A 106 3.39 10.25 -2.72
N ILE A 107 2.72 9.10 -2.70
CA ILE A 107 1.25 9.05 -2.65
C ILE A 107 0.71 9.46 -1.28
N PHE A 108 1.23 8.90 -0.19
CA PHE A 108 0.71 9.19 1.15
C PHE A 108 0.94 10.63 1.59
N PRO A 109 2.13 11.23 1.41
CA PRO A 109 2.33 12.65 1.71
C PRO A 109 1.46 13.54 0.81
N ARG A 110 1.27 13.16 -0.46
CA ARG A 110 0.41 13.93 -1.38
C ARG A 110 -1.05 13.88 -0.97
N LEU A 111 -1.57 12.72 -0.58
CA LEU A 111 -2.92 12.57 -0.04
C LEU A 111 -3.12 13.45 1.19
N GLU A 112 -2.12 13.53 2.08
CA GLU A 112 -2.21 14.38 3.27
C GLU A 112 -2.24 15.86 2.89
N ALA A 113 -1.34 16.31 2.00
CA ALA A 113 -1.31 17.69 1.51
C ALA A 113 -2.60 18.10 0.78
N CYS A 114 -3.24 17.17 0.06
CA CYS A 114 -4.48 17.43 -0.66
C CYS A 114 -5.72 17.60 0.23
N LYS A 115 -5.67 17.23 1.53
CA LYS A 115 -6.76 17.50 2.48
C LYS A 115 -6.85 18.98 2.89
N THR A 116 -5.76 19.72 2.73
CA THR A 116 -5.64 21.12 3.14
C THR A 116 -5.88 22.13 2.02
N SER A 117 -6.26 21.65 0.82
CA SER A 117 -6.57 22.47 -0.36
C SER A 117 -8.07 22.57 -0.62
#